data_AF-A0A5S4YBY3-F1
#
_entry.id   AF-A0A5S4YBY3-F1
#
_cell.length_a   1.000
_cell.length_b   1.000
_cell.length_c   1.000
_cell.angle_alpha   90.00
_cell.angle_beta   90.00
_cell.angle_gamma   90.00
#
_symmetry.space_group_name_H-M   'P 1'
#
loop_
_entity.id
_entity.type
_entity.pdbx_description
1 polymer ?
#
loop_
_entity_poly.entity_id
_entity_poly.type
_entity_poly.pdbx_seq_one_letter_code
_entity_poly.pdbx_strand_id
1 'polypeptide(L)'
;MSTGAPEDDDRHSMGLVTDHAEWKPVLAALESEGIPTSAATIQQEHRWDQKAIRYFMGPHVKIEIRDARTWVMNESERIELEAKLRAVAPPEWNGPDLVIVWRRPVADEWAAAWLDAIDKVWRDWRRRRISDDGFEDAREALSALHRRVWVDAEDHGPLLPNIGEILTEARQHPPAVRQFPPLPPGQVDVSEVMDVLRRVATGSARPQVVFPANGWKHLWHGVGEFAVDGWSIEAFKRNFGMKYVQEARTPDGRTGDYNSFAAREGNPFSLLEDDEQDAICEILEGL
;
A
#
# COMPACT_ATOMS: atom_id res chain seq x y z
N MET A 1 15.52 -36.63 24.22
CA MET A 1 14.44 -36.17 23.32
C MET A 1 13.99 -34.82 23.81
N SER A 2 14.36 -33.75 23.11
CA SER A 2 13.86 -32.40 23.37
C SER A 2 13.75 -31.68 22.04
N THR A 3 12.49 -31.46 21.66
CA THR A 3 11.94 -30.31 20.91
C THR A 3 12.89 -29.44 20.09
N GLY A 4 12.77 -29.53 18.76
CA GLY A 4 13.21 -28.50 17.82
C GLY A 4 12.06 -28.16 16.87
N ALA A 5 11.54 -26.94 16.99
CA ALA A 5 10.68 -26.27 16.03
C ALA A 5 10.95 -24.77 16.17
N PRO A 6 10.59 -23.95 15.18
CA PRO A 6 11.29 -23.71 13.91
C PRO A 6 12.02 -22.35 13.94
N GLU A 7 13.09 -22.18 13.17
CA GLU A 7 13.71 -20.85 13.00
C GLU A 7 12.85 -20.02 12.05
N ASP A 8 12.10 -19.11 12.67
CA ASP A 8 11.31 -18.03 12.11
C ASP A 8 12.28 -16.95 11.58
N ASP A 9 12.33 -16.79 10.25
CA ASP A 9 13.23 -15.86 9.54
C ASP A 9 12.57 -14.48 9.31
N ASP A 10 11.62 -14.10 10.16
CA ASP A 10 11.07 -12.75 10.23
C ASP A 10 11.93 -11.87 11.13
N ARG A 11 13.14 -11.53 10.65
CA ARG A 11 13.96 -10.47 11.25
C ARG A 11 13.73 -9.15 10.54
N HIS A 12 13.03 -8.26 11.24
CA HIS A 12 12.83 -6.85 10.91
C HIS A 12 14.03 -6.18 10.24
N SER A 13 13.99 -6.08 8.90
CA SER A 13 14.91 -5.29 8.10
C SER A 13 14.41 -3.85 8.04
N MET A 14 15.03 -2.96 8.84
CA MET A 14 14.89 -1.52 8.61
C MET A 14 15.72 -1.15 7.39
N GLY A 15 15.11 -1.21 6.21
CA GLY A 15 15.70 -0.72 4.97
C GLY A 15 15.93 0.79 5.05
N LEU A 16 17.15 1.19 5.41
CA LEU A 16 17.63 2.55 5.19
C LEU A 16 17.78 2.77 3.68
N VAL A 17 16.91 3.61 3.12
CA VAL A 17 17.01 4.09 1.74
C VAL A 17 18.31 4.87 1.62
N THR A 18 19.31 4.27 0.98
CA THR A 18 20.55 4.94 0.60
C THR A 18 20.33 5.91 -0.55
N ASP A 19 21.21 6.90 -0.62
CA ASP A 19 21.13 8.06 -1.49
C ASP A 19 21.04 7.62 -2.97
N HIS A 20 20.02 8.08 -3.69
CA HIS A 20 19.71 7.71 -5.09
C HIS A 20 20.87 7.99 -6.09
N ALA A 21 21.91 8.72 -5.66
CA ALA A 21 23.07 9.04 -6.47
C ALA A 21 23.93 7.82 -6.86
N GLU A 22 24.01 6.82 -5.98
CA GLU A 22 24.88 5.64 -6.18
C GLU A 22 24.35 4.68 -7.26
N TRP A 23 23.06 4.78 -7.60
CA TRP A 23 22.36 3.84 -8.48
C TRP A 23 22.37 4.29 -9.94
N LYS A 24 22.64 5.59 -10.19
CA LYS A 24 22.55 6.20 -11.51
C LYS A 24 23.37 5.49 -12.59
N PRO A 25 24.62 5.05 -12.35
CA PRO A 25 25.40 4.35 -13.38
C PRO A 25 24.78 3.01 -13.79
N VAL A 26 24.23 2.27 -12.82
CA VAL A 26 23.54 0.98 -13.05
C VAL A 26 22.27 1.20 -13.86
N LEU A 27 21.47 2.19 -13.49
CA LEU A 27 20.24 2.55 -14.22
C LEU A 27 20.55 3.02 -15.65
N ALA A 28 21.60 3.82 -15.84
CA ALA A 28 22.02 4.27 -17.17
C ALA A 28 22.53 3.11 -18.05
N ALA A 29 23.22 2.13 -17.46
CA ALA A 29 23.62 0.92 -18.19
C ALA A 29 22.42 0.11 -18.65
N LEU A 30 21.39 -0.05 -17.82
CA LEU A 30 20.13 -0.70 -18.24
C LEU A 30 19.46 0.06 -19.39
N GLU A 31 19.33 1.38 -19.29
CA GLU A 31 18.75 2.21 -20.35
C GLU A 31 19.53 2.10 -21.66
N SER A 32 20.87 2.01 -21.60
CA SER A 32 21.71 1.85 -22.80
C SER A 32 21.47 0.54 -23.54
N GLU A 33 20.99 -0.49 -22.84
CA GLU A 33 20.57 -1.78 -23.40
C GLU A 33 19.07 -1.79 -23.74
N GLY A 34 18.41 -0.63 -23.64
CA GLY A 34 16.99 -0.45 -23.92
C GLY A 34 16.06 -1.05 -22.86
N ILE A 35 16.56 -1.28 -21.64
CA ILE A 35 15.75 -1.73 -20.49
C ILE A 35 15.35 -0.48 -19.71
N PRO A 36 14.04 -0.19 -19.54
CA PRO A 36 13.61 1.00 -18.81
C PRO A 36 13.97 0.88 -17.33
N THR A 37 14.34 2.01 -16.71
CA THR A 37 14.68 2.04 -15.27
C THR A 37 13.52 1.61 -14.37
N SER A 38 12.27 1.84 -14.81
CA SER A 38 11.06 1.38 -14.13
C SER A 38 10.95 -0.14 -14.04
N ALA A 39 11.68 -0.90 -14.86
CA ALA A 39 11.73 -2.36 -14.78
C ALA A 39 12.75 -2.88 -13.75
N ALA A 40 13.54 -2.01 -13.12
CA ALA A 40 14.56 -2.38 -12.15
C ALA A 40 14.21 -1.89 -10.74
N THR A 41 14.29 -2.79 -9.77
CA THR A 41 14.21 -2.45 -8.34
C THR A 41 15.56 -2.74 -7.71
N ILE A 42 16.14 -1.74 -7.04
CA ILE A 42 17.41 -1.89 -6.32
C ILE A 42 17.09 -1.85 -4.82
N GLN A 43 17.44 -2.92 -4.12
CA GLN A 43 17.29 -3.04 -2.68
C GLN A 43 18.68 -3.11 -2.05
N GLN A 44 18.94 -2.21 -1.10
CA GLN A 44 20.20 -2.14 -0.37
C GLN A 44 19.94 -2.44 1.10
N GLU A 45 20.50 -3.55 1.59
CA GLU A 45 20.42 -3.99 2.98
C GLU A 45 21.77 -3.80 3.66
N HIS A 46 21.76 -3.11 4.80
CA HIS A 46 22.92 -3.05 5.70
C HIS A 46 22.78 -4.17 6.72
N ARG A 47 23.53 -5.27 6.53
CA ARG A 47 23.49 -6.40 7.45
C ARG A 47 24.47 -6.20 8.60
N TRP A 48 23.94 -6.26 9.83
CA TRP A 48 24.73 -6.24 11.05
C TRP A 48 24.88 -7.67 11.60
N ASP A 49 26.10 -8.21 11.59
CA ASP A 49 26.39 -9.47 12.28
C ASP A 49 26.76 -9.18 13.75
N GLN A 50 25.80 -9.45 14.65
CA GLN A 50 26.01 -9.28 16.09
C GLN A 50 27.06 -10.24 16.67
N LYS A 51 27.32 -11.41 16.06
CA LYS A 51 28.27 -12.40 16.56
C LYS A 51 29.71 -12.07 16.18
N ALA A 52 29.92 -11.45 15.02
CA ALA A 52 31.26 -11.15 14.54
C ALA A 52 31.85 -9.84 15.10
N ILE A 53 31.03 -8.94 15.68
CA ILE A 53 31.41 -7.55 16.05
C ILE A 53 32.24 -6.92 14.93
N ARG A 54 31.85 -7.18 13.68
CA ARG A 54 32.50 -6.67 12.48
C ARG A 54 31.41 -6.18 11.55
N TYR A 55 31.60 -4.98 11.01
CA TYR A 55 30.91 -4.56 9.81
C TYR A 55 31.23 -5.59 8.72
N PHE A 56 30.20 -6.22 8.13
CA PHE A 56 30.38 -6.69 6.76
C PHE A 56 30.71 -5.44 5.94
N MET A 57 31.86 -5.47 5.25
CA MET A 57 32.49 -4.27 4.70
C MET A 57 31.80 -3.69 3.45
N GLY A 58 30.54 -4.02 3.21
CA GLY A 58 29.76 -3.45 2.12
C GLY A 58 28.27 -3.75 2.30
N PRO A 59 27.40 -2.94 1.66
CA PRO A 59 25.98 -3.23 1.63
C PRO A 59 25.68 -4.50 0.84
N HIS A 60 24.71 -5.30 1.29
CA HIS A 60 24.12 -6.34 0.46
C HIS A 60 23.16 -5.67 -0.52
N VAL A 61 23.43 -5.78 -1.82
CA VAL A 61 22.63 -5.12 -2.86
C VAL A 61 21.98 -6.17 -3.75
N LYS A 62 20.65 -6.12 -3.81
CA LYS A 62 19.86 -6.93 -4.73
C LYS A 62 19.31 -6.02 -5.83
N ILE A 63 19.70 -6.29 -7.07
CA ILE A 63 19.12 -5.68 -8.26
C ILE A 63 18.14 -6.68 -8.86
N GLU A 64 16.85 -6.37 -8.83
CA GLU A 64 15.81 -7.18 -9.44
C GLU A 64 15.34 -6.52 -10.72
N ILE A 65 15.40 -7.25 -11.85
CA ILE A 65 15.02 -6.74 -13.18
C ILE A 65 13.84 -7.54 -13.71
N ARG A 66 12.74 -6.85 -14.00
CA ARG A 66 11.45 -7.36 -14.46
C ARG A 66 11.12 -6.80 -15.83
N ASP A 67 11.89 -7.20 -16.84
CA ASP A 67 11.71 -6.75 -18.22
C ASP A 67 11.52 -7.93 -19.18
N ALA A 68 10.59 -7.78 -20.13
CA ALA A 68 10.27 -8.83 -21.08
C ALA A 68 11.48 -9.23 -21.95
N ARG A 69 12.37 -8.29 -22.30
CA ARG A 69 13.58 -8.56 -23.09
C ARG A 69 14.55 -9.38 -22.27
N THR A 70 14.81 -8.98 -21.02
CA THR A 70 15.71 -9.75 -20.13
C THR A 70 15.19 -11.15 -19.82
N TRP A 71 13.87 -11.32 -19.79
CA TRP A 71 13.24 -12.62 -19.56
C TRP A 71 13.43 -13.59 -20.74
N VAL A 72 13.42 -13.10 -21.98
CA VAL A 72 13.64 -13.93 -23.17
C VAL A 72 15.11 -14.07 -23.57
N MET A 73 16.02 -13.32 -22.93
CA MET A 73 17.46 -13.45 -23.16
C MET A 73 17.94 -14.87 -22.85
N ASN A 74 18.85 -15.35 -23.69
CA ASN A 74 19.59 -16.59 -23.41
C ASN A 74 20.65 -16.35 -22.32
N GLU A 75 21.25 -17.44 -21.83
CA GLU A 75 22.22 -17.39 -20.74
C GLU A 75 23.44 -16.50 -21.06
N SER A 76 23.96 -16.58 -22.28
CA SER A 76 25.12 -15.77 -22.70
C SER A 76 24.82 -14.27 -22.69
N GLU A 77 23.65 -13.87 -23.21
CA GLU A 77 23.19 -12.48 -23.19
C GLU A 77 23.03 -11.96 -21.77
N ARG A 78 22.51 -12.80 -20.85
CA ARG A 78 22.38 -12.44 -19.43
C ARG A 78 23.73 -12.29 -18.75
N ILE A 79 24.69 -13.17 -19.05
CA ILE A 79 26.06 -13.08 -18.51
C ILE A 79 26.74 -11.78 -18.96
N GLU A 80 26.61 -11.43 -20.24
CA GLU A 80 27.18 -10.17 -20.77
C GLU A 80 26.54 -8.94 -20.12
N LEU A 81 25.22 -8.92 -19.98
CA LEU A 81 24.52 -7.84 -19.29
C LEU A 81 24.90 -7.76 -17.82
N GLU A 82 24.98 -8.90 -17.11
CA GLU A 82 25.41 -8.95 -15.71
C GLU A 82 26.83 -8.37 -15.56
N ALA A 83 27.75 -8.71 -16.46
CA ALA A 83 29.10 -8.18 -16.46
C ALA A 83 29.12 -6.65 -16.66
N LYS A 84 28.28 -6.11 -17.56
CA LYS A 84 28.12 -4.66 -17.75
C LYS A 84 27.60 -3.99 -16.48
N LEU A 85 26.56 -4.55 -15.85
CA LEU A 85 25.98 -4.01 -14.62
C LEU A 85 26.98 -4.03 -13.46
N ARG A 86 27.73 -5.11 -13.29
CA ARG A 86 28.80 -5.21 -12.28
C ARG A 86 29.95 -4.23 -12.54
N ALA A 87 30.29 -3.97 -13.80
CA ALA A 87 31.36 -3.04 -14.17
C ALA A 87 31.04 -1.58 -13.83
N VAL A 88 29.75 -1.19 -13.87
CA VAL A 88 29.30 0.17 -13.55
C VAL A 88 28.80 0.32 -12.11
N ALA A 89 28.54 -0.80 -11.41
CA ALA A 89 28.14 -0.78 -10.02
C ALA A 89 29.23 -0.15 -9.13
N PRO A 90 28.85 0.60 -8.07
CA PRO A 90 29.80 1.08 -7.08
C PRO A 90 30.73 -0.04 -6.61
N PRO A 91 32.04 0.22 -6.46
CA PRO A 91 32.99 -0.79 -5.98
C PRO A 91 32.61 -1.44 -4.65
N GLU A 92 31.86 -0.69 -3.83
CA GLU A 92 31.35 -1.09 -2.51
C GLU A 92 30.29 -2.19 -2.59
N TRP A 93 29.64 -2.35 -3.74
CA TRP A 93 28.65 -3.40 -3.99
C TRP A 93 29.31 -4.68 -4.52
N ASN A 94 30.52 -4.57 -5.10
CA ASN A 94 31.13 -5.66 -5.83
C ASN A 94 31.59 -6.80 -4.91
N GLY A 95 31.22 -8.02 -5.27
CA GLY A 95 31.49 -9.23 -4.48
C GLY A 95 30.29 -10.18 -4.46
N PRO A 96 30.27 -11.17 -3.56
CA PRO A 96 29.12 -12.08 -3.37
C PRO A 96 27.86 -11.34 -2.88
N ASP A 97 28.01 -10.08 -2.45
CA ASP A 97 26.95 -9.27 -1.87
C ASP A 97 26.12 -8.50 -2.90
N LEU A 98 26.56 -8.45 -4.17
CA LEU A 98 25.74 -7.98 -5.28
C LEU A 98 25.06 -9.16 -5.98
N VAL A 99 23.75 -9.25 -5.80
CA VAL A 99 22.88 -10.27 -6.39
C VAL A 99 22.02 -9.62 -7.47
N ILE A 100 22.15 -10.09 -8.71
CA ILE A 100 21.30 -9.66 -9.83
C ILE A 100 20.28 -10.78 -10.09
N VAL A 101 19.00 -10.45 -10.02
CA VAL A 101 17.89 -11.41 -10.16
C VAL A 101 17.03 -11.02 -11.35
N TRP A 102 16.95 -11.92 -12.32
CA TRP A 102 16.07 -11.81 -13.49
C TRP A 102 14.71 -12.40 -13.15
N ARG A 103 13.65 -11.59 -13.28
CA ARG A 103 12.28 -11.99 -12.95
C ARG A 103 11.38 -11.81 -14.16
N ARG A 104 10.30 -12.61 -14.22
CA ARG A 104 9.27 -12.45 -15.23
C ARG A 104 8.63 -11.05 -15.07
N PRO A 105 8.41 -10.30 -16.17
CA PRO A 105 7.63 -9.07 -16.10
C PRO A 105 6.22 -9.40 -15.59
N VAL A 106 5.71 -8.53 -14.73
CA VAL A 106 4.32 -8.61 -14.26
C VAL A 106 3.52 -7.69 -15.17
N ALA A 107 2.49 -8.22 -15.83
CA ALA A 107 1.67 -7.40 -16.69
C ALA A 107 0.91 -6.34 -15.87
N ASP A 108 0.77 -5.14 -16.43
CA ASP A 108 0.08 -4.03 -15.78
C ASP A 108 -1.36 -4.40 -15.38
N GLU A 109 -2.02 -5.24 -16.18
CA GLU A 109 -3.35 -5.78 -15.87
C GLU A 109 -3.39 -6.57 -14.55
N TRP A 110 -2.33 -7.35 -14.25
CA TRP A 110 -2.23 -8.08 -12.99
C TRP A 110 -2.03 -7.14 -11.82
N ALA A 111 -1.08 -6.21 -11.94
CA ALA A 111 -0.78 -5.26 -10.88
C ALA A 111 -2.01 -4.40 -10.54
N ALA A 112 -2.71 -3.91 -11.57
CA ALA A 112 -3.95 -3.17 -11.41
C ALA A 112 -5.06 -4.02 -10.78
N ALA A 113 -5.27 -5.25 -11.24
CA ALA A 113 -6.30 -6.14 -10.70
C ALA A 113 -6.03 -6.51 -9.23
N TRP A 114 -4.77 -6.78 -8.86
CA TRP A 114 -4.41 -7.10 -7.48
C TRP A 114 -4.58 -5.89 -6.55
N LEU A 115 -4.14 -4.70 -6.98
CA LEU A 115 -4.32 -3.45 -6.22
C LEU A 115 -5.80 -3.12 -6.03
N ASP A 116 -6.61 -3.22 -7.09
CA ASP A 116 -8.06 -3.03 -6.99
C ASP A 116 -8.70 -4.05 -6.04
N ALA A 117 -8.27 -5.33 -6.10
CA ALA A 117 -8.79 -6.37 -5.23
C ALA A 117 -8.46 -6.16 -3.75
N ILE A 118 -7.21 -5.82 -3.41
CA ILE A 118 -6.85 -5.56 -2.01
C ILE A 118 -7.62 -4.35 -1.47
N ASP A 119 -7.77 -3.29 -2.28
CA ASP A 119 -8.56 -2.12 -1.92
C ASP A 119 -10.04 -2.48 -1.74
N LYS A 120 -10.62 -3.34 -2.59
CA LYS A 120 -11.98 -3.85 -2.44
C LYS A 120 -12.16 -4.64 -1.16
N VAL A 121 -11.24 -5.54 -0.82
CA VAL A 121 -11.30 -6.34 0.43
C VAL A 121 -11.30 -5.43 1.65
N TRP A 122 -10.39 -4.46 1.72
CA TRP A 122 -10.35 -3.48 2.81
C TRP A 122 -11.65 -2.66 2.89
N ARG A 123 -12.19 -2.23 1.74
CA ARG A 123 -13.45 -1.48 1.69
C ARG A 123 -14.63 -2.31 2.16
N ASP A 124 -14.81 -3.50 1.62
CA ASP A 124 -15.92 -4.38 1.98
C ASP A 124 -15.87 -4.78 3.46
N TRP A 125 -14.68 -5.00 4.02
CA TRP A 125 -14.50 -5.23 5.46
C TRP A 125 -14.92 -4.03 6.30
N ARG A 126 -14.45 -2.82 5.94
CA ARG A 126 -14.84 -1.59 6.64
C ARG A 126 -16.33 -1.28 6.52
N ARG A 127 -16.93 -1.57 5.37
CA ARG A 127 -18.39 -1.47 5.11
C ARG A 127 -19.21 -2.59 5.75
N ARG A 128 -18.57 -3.51 6.48
CA ARG A 128 -19.24 -4.66 7.11
C ARG A 128 -20.04 -5.48 6.10
N ARG A 129 -19.52 -5.61 4.87
CA ARG A 129 -20.02 -6.53 3.85
C ARG A 129 -19.39 -7.92 3.99
N ILE A 130 -18.22 -8.00 4.63
CA ILE A 130 -17.52 -9.24 4.97
C ILE A 130 -17.16 -9.26 6.46
N SER A 131 -17.07 -10.46 7.05
CA SER A 131 -16.66 -10.68 8.43
C SER A 131 -15.17 -10.40 8.65
N ASP A 132 -14.74 -10.32 9.91
CA ASP A 132 -13.32 -10.17 10.25
C ASP A 132 -12.52 -11.40 9.77
N ASP A 133 -13.05 -12.61 9.95
CA ASP A 133 -12.43 -13.85 9.45
C ASP A 133 -12.37 -13.89 7.92
N GLY A 134 -13.47 -13.54 7.24
CA GLY A 134 -13.52 -13.52 5.77
C GLY A 134 -12.58 -12.47 5.17
N PHE A 135 -12.33 -11.37 5.89
CA PHE A 135 -11.32 -10.39 5.53
C PHE A 135 -9.90 -10.95 5.65
N GLU A 136 -9.57 -11.57 6.79
CA GLU A 136 -8.23 -12.14 7.00
C GLU A 136 -7.92 -13.26 6.01
N ASP A 137 -8.87 -14.17 5.78
CA ASP A 137 -8.74 -15.25 4.79
C ASP A 137 -8.50 -14.70 3.38
N ALA A 138 -9.28 -13.68 2.97
CA ALA A 138 -9.12 -13.06 1.66
C ALA A 138 -7.79 -12.31 1.53
N ARG A 139 -7.38 -11.59 2.58
CA ARG A 139 -6.11 -10.85 2.63
C ARG A 139 -4.92 -11.82 2.52
N GLU A 140 -4.97 -12.94 3.23
CA GLU A 140 -3.94 -13.98 3.17
C GLU A 140 -3.90 -14.63 1.78
N ALA A 141 -5.06 -15.00 1.22
CA ALA A 141 -5.15 -15.59 -0.11
C ALA A 141 -4.62 -14.66 -1.20
N LEU A 142 -4.99 -13.37 -1.19
CA LEU A 142 -4.46 -12.36 -2.11
C LEU A 142 -2.94 -12.16 -1.94
N SER A 143 -2.44 -12.23 -0.71
CA SER A 143 -0.99 -12.11 -0.43
C SER A 143 -0.22 -13.34 -0.93
N ALA A 144 -0.77 -14.54 -0.76
CA ALA A 144 -0.21 -15.77 -1.33
C ALA A 144 -0.18 -15.73 -2.86
N LEU A 145 -1.27 -15.26 -3.48
CA LEU A 145 -1.35 -15.10 -4.93
C LEU A 145 -0.34 -14.07 -5.46
N HIS A 146 -0.19 -12.94 -4.76
CA HIS A 146 0.84 -11.95 -5.07
C HIS A 146 2.25 -12.53 -4.95
N ARG A 147 2.53 -13.33 -3.91
CA ARG A 147 3.84 -14.01 -3.76
C ARG A 147 4.13 -14.96 -4.92
N ARG A 148 3.15 -15.74 -5.39
CA ARG A 148 3.33 -16.65 -6.53
C ARG A 148 3.71 -15.90 -7.82
N VAL A 149 3.03 -14.80 -8.12
CA VAL A 149 3.35 -13.99 -9.32
C VAL A 149 4.63 -13.20 -9.14
N TRP A 150 4.79 -12.53 -7.99
CA TRP A 150 5.91 -11.62 -7.76
C TRP A 150 7.19 -12.38 -7.43
N VAL A 151 7.17 -13.29 -6.47
CA VAL A 151 8.35 -14.03 -5.98
C VAL A 151 8.62 -15.28 -6.80
N ASP A 152 7.61 -16.07 -7.13
CA ASP A 152 7.83 -17.37 -7.81
C ASP A 152 7.79 -17.24 -9.34
N ALA A 153 7.51 -16.04 -9.85
CA ALA A 153 7.42 -15.73 -11.28
C ALA A 153 6.44 -16.62 -12.05
N GLU A 154 5.38 -17.08 -11.36
CA GLU A 154 4.31 -17.86 -11.96
C GLU A 154 3.56 -17.04 -13.03
N ASP A 155 2.94 -17.73 -13.98
CA ASP A 155 2.11 -17.08 -14.99
C ASP A 155 0.89 -16.43 -14.34
N HIS A 156 0.74 -15.13 -14.53
CA HIS A 156 -0.36 -14.35 -13.97
C HIS A 156 -1.67 -14.60 -14.72
N GLY A 157 -1.64 -14.95 -16.01
CA GLY A 157 -2.84 -15.13 -16.82
C GLY A 157 -3.84 -16.15 -16.22
N PRO A 158 -3.40 -17.38 -15.91
CA PRO A 158 -4.25 -18.38 -15.25
C PRO A 158 -4.68 -18.03 -13.83
N LEU A 159 -3.99 -17.10 -13.17
CA LEU A 159 -4.23 -16.72 -11.78
C LEU A 159 -5.21 -15.56 -11.63
N LEU A 160 -5.49 -14.80 -12.71
CA LEU A 160 -6.40 -13.64 -12.68
C LEU A 160 -7.82 -14.01 -12.19
N PRO A 161 -8.42 -15.13 -12.66
CA PRO A 161 -9.74 -15.55 -12.16
C PRO A 161 -9.77 -15.78 -10.65
N ASN A 162 -8.67 -16.25 -10.05
CA ASN A 162 -8.60 -16.53 -8.61
C ASN A 162 -8.84 -15.28 -7.77
N ILE A 163 -8.48 -14.09 -8.27
CA ILE A 163 -8.77 -12.83 -7.58
C ILE A 163 -10.28 -12.67 -7.39
N GLY A 164 -11.06 -12.89 -8.46
CA GLY A 164 -12.52 -12.78 -8.42
C GLY A 164 -13.17 -13.82 -7.51
N GLU A 165 -12.62 -15.04 -7.48
CA GLU A 165 -13.06 -16.12 -6.59
C GLU A 165 -12.82 -15.78 -5.12
N ILE A 166 -11.63 -15.27 -4.77
CA ILE A 166 -11.30 -14.83 -3.40
C ILE A 166 -12.28 -13.74 -2.94
N LEU A 167 -12.54 -12.74 -3.78
CA LEU A 167 -13.48 -11.66 -3.46
C LEU A 167 -14.92 -12.18 -3.27
N THR A 168 -15.32 -13.16 -4.09
CA THR A 168 -16.65 -13.76 -4.01
C THR A 168 -16.81 -14.59 -2.74
N GLU A 169 -15.80 -15.39 -2.40
CA GLU A 169 -15.79 -16.20 -1.18
C GLU A 169 -15.85 -15.34 0.06
N ALA A 170 -15.04 -14.27 0.15
CA ALA A 170 -15.07 -13.34 1.27
C ALA A 170 -16.49 -12.80 1.55
N ARG A 171 -17.25 -12.51 0.50
CA ARG A 171 -18.63 -12.00 0.56
C ARG A 171 -19.67 -13.03 0.98
N GLN A 172 -19.35 -14.31 0.98
CA GLN A 172 -20.23 -15.35 1.52
C GLN A 172 -20.23 -15.40 3.05
N HIS A 173 -19.31 -14.66 3.69
CA HIS A 173 -19.20 -14.57 5.14
C HIS A 173 -19.64 -13.18 5.64
N PRO A 174 -20.95 -12.87 5.72
CA PRO A 174 -21.39 -11.60 6.25
C PRO A 174 -21.03 -11.48 7.74
N PRO A 175 -20.73 -10.27 8.24
CA PRO A 175 -20.46 -10.07 9.65
C PRO A 175 -21.71 -10.31 10.50
N ALA A 176 -21.50 -10.68 11.77
CA ALA A 176 -22.58 -10.79 12.74
C ALA A 176 -23.25 -9.42 12.96
N VAL A 177 -24.58 -9.44 13.08
CA VAL A 177 -25.36 -8.22 13.40
C VAL A 177 -24.93 -7.71 14.77
N ARG A 178 -24.41 -6.48 14.81
CA ARG A 178 -24.05 -5.79 16.06
C ARG A 178 -25.20 -4.89 16.50
N GLN A 179 -25.47 -4.88 17.79
CA GLN A 179 -26.30 -3.86 18.43
C GLN A 179 -25.37 -2.85 19.09
N PHE A 180 -25.50 -1.58 18.70
CA PHE A 180 -24.72 -0.51 19.30
C PHE A 180 -25.44 0.03 20.53
N PRO A 181 -24.71 0.33 21.63
CA PRO A 181 -25.30 1.07 22.73
C PRO A 181 -25.74 2.46 22.25
N PRO A 182 -26.68 3.11 22.97
CA PRO A 182 -27.04 4.50 22.71
C PRO A 182 -25.80 5.39 22.61
N LEU A 183 -25.82 6.38 21.71
CA LEU A 183 -24.73 7.32 21.56
C LEU A 183 -24.53 8.10 22.87
N PRO A 184 -23.32 8.14 23.45
CA PRO A 184 -23.04 8.94 24.63
C PRO A 184 -23.35 10.44 24.40
N PRO A 185 -23.81 11.16 25.43
CA PRO A 185 -23.99 12.61 25.33
C PRO A 185 -22.70 13.32 24.93
N GLY A 186 -22.79 14.30 24.03
CA GLY A 186 -21.63 15.03 23.55
C GLY A 186 -20.86 14.35 22.42
N GLN A 187 -21.25 13.14 22.01
CA GLN A 187 -20.65 12.47 20.86
C GLN A 187 -21.43 12.73 19.56
N VAL A 188 -20.71 12.58 18.46
CA VAL A 188 -21.23 12.62 17.10
C VAL A 188 -21.43 11.20 16.59
N ASP A 189 -22.57 10.93 15.96
CA ASP A 189 -22.80 9.62 15.35
C ASP A 189 -22.14 9.51 13.98
N VAL A 190 -21.85 8.26 13.56
CA VAL A 190 -21.26 7.96 12.25
C VAL A 190 -22.13 8.49 11.12
N SER A 191 -23.45 8.32 11.24
CA SER A 191 -24.44 8.77 10.25
C SER A 191 -24.40 10.28 10.01
N GLU A 192 -24.22 11.10 11.05
CA GLU A 192 -24.15 12.56 10.94
C GLU A 192 -22.93 13.01 10.11
N VAL A 193 -21.78 12.37 10.35
CA VAL A 193 -20.55 12.67 9.59
C VAL A 193 -20.70 12.21 8.14
N MET A 194 -21.29 11.04 7.90
CA MET A 194 -21.58 10.56 6.55
C MET A 194 -22.49 11.54 5.79
N ASP A 195 -23.53 12.08 6.42
CA ASP A 195 -24.44 13.04 5.78
C ASP A 195 -23.73 14.35 5.39
N VAL A 196 -22.77 14.81 6.19
CA VAL A 196 -21.90 15.93 5.82
C VAL A 196 -21.05 15.58 4.59
N LEU A 197 -20.39 14.42 4.61
CA LEU A 197 -19.51 13.98 3.52
C LEU A 197 -20.29 13.75 2.22
N ARG A 198 -21.50 13.19 2.27
CA ARG A 198 -22.37 13.04 1.08
C ARG A 198 -22.78 14.38 0.49
N ARG A 199 -23.04 15.39 1.32
CA ARG A 199 -23.31 16.74 0.84
C ARG A 199 -22.09 17.36 0.17
N VAL A 200 -20.87 17.06 0.64
CA VAL A 200 -19.63 17.41 -0.06
C VAL A 200 -19.55 16.67 -1.40
N ALA A 201 -19.72 15.35 -1.42
CA ALA A 201 -19.65 14.52 -2.62
C ALA A 201 -20.61 14.98 -3.73
N THR A 202 -21.84 15.34 -3.36
CA THR A 202 -22.87 15.84 -4.29
C THR A 202 -22.69 17.31 -4.68
N GLY A 203 -21.69 18.01 -4.12
CA GLY A 203 -21.46 19.44 -4.33
C GLY A 203 -22.48 20.37 -3.63
N SER A 204 -23.36 19.81 -2.80
CA SER A 204 -24.36 20.56 -2.03
C SER A 204 -23.75 21.34 -0.86
N ALA A 205 -22.57 20.93 -0.39
CA ALA A 205 -21.77 21.64 0.60
C ALA A 205 -20.34 21.82 0.06
N ARG A 206 -19.71 22.96 0.38
CA ARG A 206 -18.36 23.30 -0.11
C ARG A 206 -17.36 23.24 1.03
N PRO A 207 -16.42 22.28 1.03
CA PRO A 207 -15.38 22.24 2.04
C PRO A 207 -14.35 23.35 1.82
N GLN A 208 -13.69 23.76 2.89
CA GLN A 208 -12.55 24.67 2.88
C GLN A 208 -11.41 24.00 3.63
N VAL A 209 -10.25 23.83 2.97
CA VAL A 209 -9.07 23.25 3.61
C VAL A 209 -8.54 24.23 4.65
N VAL A 210 -8.44 23.79 5.90
CA VAL A 210 -7.88 24.54 7.03
C VAL A 210 -6.41 24.16 7.21
N PHE A 211 -6.09 22.88 7.10
CA PHE A 211 -4.73 22.35 7.19
C PHE A 211 -4.48 21.24 6.14
N PRO A 212 -3.35 21.28 5.41
CA PRO A 212 -2.31 22.30 5.46
C PRO A 212 -2.74 23.59 4.75
N ALA A 213 -2.20 24.73 5.20
CA ALA A 213 -2.60 26.06 4.71
C ALA A 213 -2.36 26.28 3.21
N ASN A 214 -1.51 25.47 2.59
CA ASN A 214 -1.22 25.51 1.15
C ASN A 214 -2.13 24.61 0.31
N GLY A 215 -3.10 23.90 0.90
CA GLY A 215 -4.08 23.08 0.18
C GLY A 215 -3.85 21.58 0.34
N TRP A 216 -4.91 20.79 0.16
CA TRP A 216 -4.93 19.35 0.50
C TRP A 216 -3.94 18.54 -0.33
N LYS A 217 -3.72 18.95 -1.59
CA LYS A 217 -2.75 18.33 -2.50
C LYS A 217 -1.31 18.31 -1.99
N HIS A 218 -0.97 19.22 -1.08
CA HIS A 218 0.37 19.31 -0.50
C HIS A 218 0.57 18.42 0.74
N LEU A 219 -0.50 17.80 1.25
CA LEU A 219 -0.41 16.78 2.27
C LEU A 219 -0.07 15.43 1.62
N TRP A 220 1.18 15.00 1.70
CA TRP A 220 1.59 13.70 1.13
C TRP A 220 1.15 12.51 2.00
N HIS A 221 1.36 12.63 3.31
CA HIS A 221 1.04 11.60 4.29
C HIS A 221 0.83 12.28 5.65
N GLY A 222 -0.32 12.08 6.27
CA GLY A 222 -0.63 12.64 7.58
C GLY A 222 -2.09 13.04 7.73
N VAL A 223 -2.37 13.80 8.78
CA VAL A 223 -3.72 14.31 9.07
C VAL A 223 -3.85 15.72 8.51
N GLY A 224 -4.88 15.95 7.70
CA GLY A 224 -5.33 17.26 7.23
C GLY A 224 -6.65 17.65 7.90
N GLU A 225 -7.03 18.91 7.79
CA GLU A 225 -8.28 19.44 8.32
C GLU A 225 -9.02 20.23 7.24
N PHE A 226 -10.33 20.04 7.14
CA PHE A 226 -11.22 20.90 6.36
C PHE A 226 -12.49 21.24 7.14
N ALA A 227 -13.01 22.43 6.89
CA ALA A 227 -14.25 22.92 7.46
C ALA A 227 -15.39 22.90 6.43
N VAL A 228 -16.60 22.56 6.84
CA VAL A 228 -17.80 22.54 5.98
C VAL A 228 -19.06 22.77 6.80
N ASP A 229 -19.88 23.76 6.45
CA ASP A 229 -21.13 24.10 7.17
C ASP A 229 -20.97 24.22 8.70
N GLY A 230 -19.85 24.78 9.16
CA GLY A 230 -19.51 24.92 10.58
C GLY A 230 -18.98 23.65 11.25
N TRP A 231 -18.91 22.52 10.53
CA TRP A 231 -18.19 21.34 10.95
C TRP A 231 -16.70 21.51 10.74
N SER A 232 -15.92 20.87 11.61
CA SER A 232 -14.47 20.67 11.45
C SER A 232 -14.22 19.18 11.29
N ILE A 233 -13.58 18.77 10.20
CA ILE A 233 -13.25 17.37 9.91
C ILE A 233 -11.74 17.23 9.75
N GLU A 234 -11.14 16.48 10.66
CA GLU A 234 -9.77 15.99 10.52
C GLU A 234 -9.78 14.64 9.80
N ALA A 235 -8.89 14.47 8.85
CA ALA A 235 -8.85 13.28 8.01
C ALA A 235 -7.43 12.88 7.65
N PHE A 236 -7.17 11.57 7.69
CA PHE A 236 -5.88 11.02 7.33
C PHE A 236 -5.79 10.78 5.82
N LYS A 237 -4.71 11.26 5.22
CA LYS A 237 -4.32 11.03 3.83
C LYS A 237 -3.04 10.21 3.77
N ARG A 238 -2.97 9.30 2.79
CA ARG A 238 -1.76 8.57 2.42
C ARG A 238 -1.66 8.52 0.91
N ASN A 239 -0.62 9.16 0.37
CA ASN A 239 -0.41 9.36 -1.06
C ASN A 239 -1.58 10.17 -1.68
N PHE A 240 -2.48 9.50 -2.40
CA PHE A 240 -3.65 10.12 -3.02
C PHE A 240 -4.92 9.85 -2.21
N GLY A 241 -5.72 10.90 -2.02
CA GLY A 241 -7.04 10.82 -1.44
C GLY A 241 -7.07 10.61 0.09
N MET A 242 -8.24 10.91 0.64
CA MET A 242 -8.58 10.63 2.03
C MET A 242 -8.66 9.12 2.27
N LYS A 243 -8.29 8.65 3.47
CA LYS A 243 -8.37 7.21 3.84
C LYS A 243 -9.34 6.95 4.98
N TYR A 244 -9.45 7.88 5.92
CA TYR A 244 -10.41 7.82 7.01
C TYR A 244 -10.54 9.18 7.70
N VAL A 245 -11.68 9.41 8.35
CA VAL A 245 -11.87 10.53 9.28
C VAL A 245 -11.14 10.23 10.58
N GLN A 246 -10.28 11.14 11.01
CA GLN A 246 -9.54 11.07 12.28
C GLN A 246 -10.39 11.65 13.43
N GLU A 247 -10.98 12.83 13.22
CA GLU A 247 -11.86 13.52 14.16
C GLU A 247 -12.92 14.32 13.39
N ALA A 248 -14.13 14.42 13.94
CA ALA A 248 -15.18 15.30 13.46
C ALA A 248 -15.74 16.09 14.65
N ARG A 249 -15.89 17.40 14.46
CA ARG A 249 -16.51 18.30 15.44
C ARG A 249 -17.70 19.01 14.80
N THR A 250 -18.85 18.92 15.45
CA THR A 250 -20.08 19.59 15.02
C THR A 250 -20.06 21.09 15.38
N PRO A 251 -20.94 21.90 14.76
CA PRO A 251 -21.14 23.29 15.14
C PRO A 251 -21.57 23.49 16.60
N ASP A 252 -22.29 22.52 17.20
CA ASP A 252 -22.73 22.56 18.60
C ASP A 252 -21.67 22.04 19.60
N GLY A 253 -20.47 21.70 19.12
CA GLY A 253 -19.31 21.34 19.94
C GLY A 253 -19.22 19.87 20.33
N ARG A 254 -20.13 19.01 19.84
CA ARG A 254 -20.01 17.56 19.97
C ARG A 254 -18.83 17.05 19.13
N THR A 255 -18.23 15.94 19.55
CA THR A 255 -17.06 15.37 18.89
C THR A 255 -17.18 13.88 18.66
N GLY A 256 -16.63 13.39 17.56
CA GLY A 256 -16.38 11.97 17.34
C GLY A 256 -14.98 11.79 16.76
N ASP A 257 -14.26 10.78 17.22
CA ASP A 257 -12.93 10.40 16.73
C ASP A 257 -12.92 9.01 16.09
N TYR A 258 -11.80 8.65 15.46
CA TYR A 258 -11.57 7.36 14.82
C TYR A 258 -11.99 6.16 15.70
N ASN A 259 -11.68 6.18 17.00
CA ASN A 259 -11.97 5.08 17.91
C ASN A 259 -13.46 5.02 18.25
N SER A 260 -14.09 6.17 18.48
CA SER A 260 -15.53 6.26 18.74
C SER A 260 -16.36 5.77 17.56
N PHE A 261 -15.93 6.08 16.32
CA PHE A 261 -16.57 5.57 15.11
C PHE A 261 -16.35 4.08 14.93
N ALA A 262 -15.11 3.60 15.13
CA ALA A 262 -14.77 2.18 15.00
C ALA A 262 -15.47 1.28 16.03
N ALA A 263 -15.71 1.78 17.24
CA ALA A 263 -16.48 1.09 18.28
C ALA A 263 -17.97 0.96 17.94
N ARG A 264 -18.45 1.77 16.99
CA ARG A 264 -19.81 1.74 16.45
C ARG A 264 -19.79 1.05 15.08
N GLU A 265 -20.27 1.73 14.04
CA GLU A 265 -20.45 1.17 12.71
C GLU A 265 -19.14 1.01 11.94
N GLY A 266 -18.17 1.89 12.18
CA GLY A 266 -16.94 1.99 11.40
C GLY A 266 -16.61 3.43 11.05
N ASN A 267 -15.52 3.63 10.31
CA ASN A 267 -15.12 4.98 9.91
C ASN A 267 -16.08 5.58 8.87
N PRO A 268 -16.63 6.79 9.08
CA PRO A 268 -17.68 7.34 8.23
C PRO A 268 -17.27 7.47 6.76
N PHE A 269 -16.02 7.85 6.47
CA PHE A 269 -15.57 7.93 5.08
C PHE A 269 -15.53 6.57 4.39
N SER A 270 -15.09 5.54 5.11
CA SER A 270 -15.00 4.17 4.55
C SER A 270 -16.37 3.54 4.31
N LEU A 271 -17.42 4.04 4.95
CA LEU A 271 -18.79 3.58 4.80
C LEU A 271 -19.53 4.21 3.60
N LEU A 272 -18.99 5.28 3.02
CA LEU A 272 -19.52 5.87 1.78
C LEU A 272 -19.30 4.93 0.59
N GLU A 273 -20.10 5.08 -0.46
CA GLU A 273 -19.90 4.36 -1.73
C GLU A 273 -18.66 4.87 -2.47
N ASP A 274 -18.21 4.12 -3.48
CA ASP A 274 -16.93 4.39 -4.17
C ASP A 274 -16.94 5.75 -4.88
N ASP A 275 -18.01 6.06 -5.60
CA ASP A 275 -18.21 7.33 -6.30
C ASP A 275 -18.28 8.52 -5.34
N GLU A 276 -18.88 8.33 -4.16
CA GLU A 276 -18.90 9.34 -3.10
C GLU A 276 -17.48 9.61 -2.56
N GLN A 277 -16.68 8.56 -2.33
CA GLN A 277 -15.30 8.69 -1.84
C GLN A 277 -14.40 9.38 -2.87
N ASP A 278 -14.50 8.97 -4.13
CA ASP A 278 -13.74 9.54 -5.24
C ASP A 278 -14.09 11.02 -5.44
N ALA A 279 -15.39 11.36 -5.46
CA ALA A 279 -15.84 12.74 -5.59
C ALA A 279 -15.29 13.64 -4.47
N ILE A 280 -15.31 13.17 -3.21
CA ILE A 280 -14.74 13.92 -2.08
C ILE A 280 -13.24 14.10 -2.26
N CYS A 281 -12.51 13.05 -2.65
CA CYS A 281 -11.07 13.13 -2.87
C CYS A 281 -10.74 14.11 -3.99
N GLU A 282 -11.42 14.05 -5.13
CA GLU A 282 -11.23 14.98 -6.25
C GLU A 282 -11.50 16.43 -5.84
N ILE A 283 -12.59 16.67 -5.10
CA ILE A 283 -12.92 18.01 -4.58
C ILE A 283 -11.80 18.51 -3.68
N LEU A 284 -11.36 17.72 -2.70
CA LEU A 284 -10.32 18.13 -1.76
C LEU A 284 -8.98 18.36 -2.46
N GLU A 285 -8.56 17.47 -3.37
CA GLU A 285 -7.30 17.62 -4.13
C GLU A 285 -7.32 18.85 -5.07
N GLY A 286 -8.51 19.29 -5.47
CA GLY A 286 -8.72 20.53 -6.24
C GLY A 286 -8.60 21.83 -5.42
N LEU A 287 -8.57 21.74 -4.09
CA LEU A 287 -8.46 22.86 -3.15
C LEU A 287 -7.03 23.06 -2.63
#